data_AF-A0A6G0TEH4-F1
#
_entry.id   AF-A0A6G0TEH4-F1
#
_cell.length_a   1.000
_cell.length_b   1.000
_cell.length_c   1.000
_cell.angle_alpha   90.00
_cell.angle_beta   90.00
_cell.angle_gamma   90.00
#
_symmetry.space_group_name_H-M   'P 1'
#
loop_
_entity.id
_entity.type
_entity.pdbx_description
1 polymer ?
#
loop_
_entity_poly.entity_id
_entity_poly.type
_entity_poly.pdbx_seq_one_letter_code
_entity_poly.pdbx_strand_id
1 'polypeptide(L)'
;MNPATHITLILKQNNNLILYFILFYLDHCMVDFIRPNLLGSIKEFTNRFINPITNGQYSDSTELDVRLMKRRSHVLHRMLEGFVQRFDYSVLTPFLPPKHEYVIYLKMADIQIELYQKYLSDYRQPELFSNYHMLQMVWTHPKLLALYLKRTESKQEKLKLKSIESGFLNDESSDVEGNSNSVEEAEVLTIHMTI
;
A
#
# COMPACT_ATOMS: atom_id res chain seq x y z
N MET A 1 12.71 23.19 7.96
CA MET A 1 12.66 21.92 8.71
C MET A 1 11.54 21.09 8.15
N ASN A 2 11.85 19.93 7.57
CA ASN A 2 10.88 19.11 6.84
C ASN A 2 9.96 18.39 7.86
N PRO A 3 8.62 18.50 7.79
CA PRO A 3 7.72 17.87 8.77
C PRO A 3 7.94 16.35 8.91
N ALA A 4 8.47 15.70 7.85
CA ALA A 4 8.86 14.29 7.88
C ALA A 4 9.93 13.97 8.95
N THR A 5 10.92 14.86 9.16
CA THR A 5 11.97 14.62 10.17
C THR A 5 11.45 14.74 11.60
N HIS A 6 10.41 15.56 11.82
CA HIS A 6 9.79 15.72 13.13
C HIS A 6 8.93 14.49 13.51
N ILE A 7 8.26 13.89 12.52
CA ILE A 7 7.51 12.63 12.69
C ILE A 7 8.46 11.48 13.02
N THR A 8 9.61 11.35 12.34
CA THR A 8 10.59 10.29 12.64
C THR A 8 11.25 10.45 14.02
N LEU A 9 11.46 11.68 14.49
CA LEU A 9 12.04 11.98 15.80
C LEU A 9 11.06 11.72 16.96
N ILE A 10 9.77 12.03 16.79
CA ILE A 10 8.73 11.73 17.79
C ILE A 10 8.59 10.21 18.04
N LEU A 11 8.87 9.39 17.02
CA LEU A 11 8.76 7.94 17.10
C LEU A 11 9.93 7.25 17.81
N LYS A 12 11.11 7.88 17.86
CA LYS A 12 12.33 7.20 18.31
C LYS A 12 12.59 7.31 19.82
N GLN A 13 11.88 8.18 20.54
CA GLN A 13 12.34 8.59 21.88
C GLN A 13 11.49 8.18 23.08
N ASN A 14 10.30 7.58 22.92
CA ASN A 14 9.50 7.21 24.08
C ASN A 14 8.58 6.04 23.78
N ASN A 15 8.84 4.85 24.34
CA ASN A 15 7.90 3.75 24.64
C ASN A 15 6.67 3.54 23.70
N ASN A 16 6.81 3.86 22.40
CA ASN A 16 5.77 3.83 21.39
C ASN A 16 5.76 2.51 20.61
N LEU A 17 6.71 1.60 20.87
CA LEU A 17 6.77 0.29 20.20
C LEU A 17 5.54 -0.57 20.49
N ILE A 18 4.95 -0.48 21.69
CA ILE A 18 3.72 -1.23 22.05
C ILE A 18 2.51 -0.73 21.25
N LEU A 19 2.41 0.59 21.07
CA LEU A 19 1.36 1.24 20.27
C LEU A 19 1.49 0.87 18.79
N TYR A 20 2.71 0.91 18.25
CA TYR A 20 3.01 0.45 16.88
C TYR A 20 2.75 -1.04 16.69
N PHE A 21 3.00 -1.87 17.70
CA PHE A 21 2.73 -3.31 17.63
C PHE A 21 1.24 -3.62 17.52
N ILE A 22 0.42 -2.98 18.36
CA ILE A 22 -1.03 -3.20 18.40
C ILE A 22 -1.69 -2.75 17.09
N LEU A 23 -1.21 -1.67 16.47
CA LEU A 23 -1.80 -1.15 15.24
C LEU A 23 -1.27 -1.79 13.95
N PHE A 24 -0.02 -2.25 13.94
CA PHE A 24 0.62 -2.74 12.71
C PHE A 24 0.61 -4.27 12.59
N TYR A 25 0.59 -5.00 13.71
CA TYR A 25 0.71 -6.48 13.69
C TYR A 25 -0.58 -7.22 14.01
N LEU A 26 -1.57 -6.57 14.63
CA LEU A 26 -2.75 -7.25 15.13
C LEU A 26 -3.95 -6.97 14.26
N ASP A 27 -4.07 -7.72 13.18
CA ASP A 27 -5.35 -7.83 12.49
C ASP A 27 -6.32 -8.61 13.38
N HIS A 28 -7.51 -8.06 13.60
CA HIS A 28 -8.61 -8.72 14.30
C HIS A 28 -8.84 -10.13 13.74
N CYS A 29 -8.70 -10.29 12.42
CA CYS A 29 -8.84 -11.56 11.73
C CYS A 29 -7.83 -12.61 12.22
N MET A 30 -6.57 -12.23 12.47
CA MET A 30 -5.54 -13.17 12.91
C MET A 30 -5.80 -13.64 14.35
N VAL A 31 -6.23 -12.74 15.23
CA VAL A 31 -6.53 -13.10 16.63
C VAL A 31 -7.79 -13.93 16.72
N ASP A 32 -8.84 -13.57 15.98
CA ASP A 32 -10.08 -14.35 15.94
C ASP A 32 -9.87 -15.74 15.34
N PHE A 33 -8.93 -15.91 14.40
CA PHE A 33 -8.55 -17.22 13.89
C PHE A 33 -7.90 -18.11 14.97
N ILE A 34 -6.98 -17.55 15.77
CA ILE A 34 -6.28 -18.30 16.82
C ILE A 34 -7.18 -18.54 18.03
N ARG A 35 -8.01 -17.56 18.39
CA ARG A 35 -9.00 -17.64 19.46
C ARG A 35 -10.26 -16.85 19.11
N PRO A 36 -11.32 -17.53 18.64
CA PRO A 36 -12.55 -16.85 18.27
C PRO A 36 -13.21 -16.18 19.48
N ASN A 37 -13.83 -15.02 19.25
CA ASN A 37 -14.57 -14.23 20.24
C ASN A 37 -13.74 -13.64 21.39
N LEU A 38 -12.41 -13.68 21.35
CA LEU A 38 -11.57 -13.06 22.40
C LEU A 38 -11.72 -11.53 22.41
N LEU A 39 -11.77 -10.92 21.22
CA LEU A 39 -11.84 -9.48 21.04
C LEU A 39 -13.26 -8.98 20.74
N GLY A 40 -14.23 -9.89 20.62
CA GLY A 40 -15.59 -9.62 20.19
C GLY A 40 -15.68 -9.46 18.67
N SER A 41 -16.78 -8.85 18.21
CA SER A 41 -16.95 -8.57 16.79
C SER A 41 -15.98 -7.50 16.28
N ILE A 42 -15.70 -7.49 14.97
CA ILE A 42 -14.84 -6.47 14.33
C ILE A 42 -15.29 -5.04 14.64
N LYS A 43 -16.61 -4.80 14.74
CA LYS A 43 -17.19 -3.48 15.04
C LYS A 43 -16.89 -3.08 16.49
N GLU A 44 -17.04 -4.00 17.43
CA GLU A 44 -16.72 -3.76 18.84
C GLU A 44 -15.23 -3.55 19.04
N PHE A 45 -14.39 -4.36 18.40
CA PHE A 45 -12.94 -4.22 18.44
C PHE A 45 -12.50 -2.85 17.90
N THR A 46 -13.05 -2.45 16.75
CA THR A 46 -12.75 -1.16 16.12
C THR A 46 -13.13 0.01 17.03
N ASN A 47 -14.34 0.01 17.59
CA ASN A 47 -14.80 1.09 18.47
C ASN A 47 -14.10 1.10 19.83
N ARG A 48 -13.78 -0.06 20.38
CA ARG A 48 -13.19 -0.19 21.72
C ARG A 48 -11.68 0.07 21.73
N PHE A 49 -10.99 -0.26 20.64
CA PHE A 49 -9.54 -0.20 20.55
C PHE A 49 -9.04 0.63 19.37
N ILE A 50 -9.36 0.29 18.13
CA ILE A 50 -8.76 0.96 16.96
C ILE A 50 -9.07 2.46 16.94
N ASN A 51 -10.34 2.86 17.02
CA ASN A 51 -10.72 4.27 16.90
C ASN A 51 -10.08 5.14 18.00
N PRO A 52 -10.15 4.78 19.30
CA PRO A 52 -9.48 5.57 20.34
C PRO A 52 -7.96 5.57 20.23
N ILE A 53 -7.36 4.47 19.75
CA ILE A 53 -5.91 4.39 19.60
C ILE A 53 -5.46 5.29 18.44
N THR A 54 -6.06 5.13 17.26
CA THR A 54 -5.76 5.97 16.09
C THR A 54 -6.00 7.45 16.38
N ASN A 55 -7.10 7.79 17.07
CA ASN A 55 -7.42 9.18 17.40
C ASN A 55 -6.39 9.85 18.31
N GLY A 56 -5.69 9.10 19.16
CA GLY A 56 -4.64 9.63 20.04
C GLY A 56 -3.26 9.74 19.41
N GLN A 57 -3.09 9.33 18.14
CA GLN A 57 -1.80 9.34 17.44
C GLN A 57 -1.59 10.54 16.52
N TYR A 58 -2.63 11.30 16.25
CA TYR A 58 -2.50 12.48 15.40
C TYR A 58 -1.76 13.60 16.13
N SER A 59 -1.12 14.49 15.35
CA SER A 59 -0.35 15.61 15.93
C SER A 59 -1.24 16.65 16.61
N ASP A 60 -2.53 16.70 16.25
CA ASP A 60 -3.57 17.59 16.75
C ASP A 60 -4.47 16.94 17.82
N SER A 61 -4.15 15.71 18.25
CA SER A 61 -4.89 15.02 19.31
C SER A 61 -4.83 15.75 20.65
N THR A 62 -5.95 15.76 21.38
CA THR A 62 -5.99 16.37 22.71
C THR A 62 -5.26 15.49 23.74
N GLU A 63 -4.86 16.08 24.88
CA GLU A 63 -4.28 15.31 25.99
C GLU A 63 -5.22 14.21 26.54
N LEU A 64 -6.53 14.40 26.38
CA LEU A 64 -7.53 13.40 26.76
C LEU A 64 -7.48 12.20 25.80
N ASP A 65 -7.38 12.46 24.49
CA ASP A 65 -7.26 11.42 23.47
C ASP A 65 -5.98 10.61 23.64
N VAL A 66 -4.85 11.27 23.90
CA VAL A 66 -3.56 10.61 24.14
C VAL A 66 -3.63 9.72 25.39
N ARG A 67 -4.27 10.18 26.47
CA ARG A 67 -4.46 9.37 27.69
C ARG A 67 -5.39 8.19 27.44
N LEU A 68 -6.48 8.40 26.72
CA LEU A 68 -7.44 7.35 26.37
C LEU A 68 -6.78 6.28 25.50
N MET A 69 -6.05 6.68 24.45
CA MET A 69 -5.22 5.81 23.63
C MET A 69 -4.30 4.95 24.50
N LYS A 70 -3.45 5.57 25.33
CA LYS A 70 -2.50 4.85 26.19
C LYS A 70 -3.19 3.81 27.08
N ARG A 71 -4.34 4.17 27.68
CA ARG A 71 -5.13 3.25 28.52
C ARG A 71 -5.68 2.09 27.69
N ARG A 72 -6.27 2.35 26.51
CA ARG A 72 -6.85 1.31 25.66
C ARG A 72 -5.79 0.35 25.12
N SER A 73 -4.64 0.87 24.70
CA SER A 73 -3.51 0.06 24.28
C SER A 73 -2.96 -0.82 25.40
N HIS A 74 -2.88 -0.30 26.62
CA HIS A 74 -2.45 -1.10 27.78
C HIS A 74 -3.42 -2.26 28.07
N VAL A 75 -4.73 -2.00 28.04
CA VAL A 75 -5.74 -3.04 28.24
C VAL A 75 -5.65 -4.10 27.14
N LEU A 76 -5.52 -3.68 25.87
CA LEU A 76 -5.42 -4.62 24.75
C LEU A 76 -4.15 -5.48 24.85
N HIS A 77 -3.00 -4.89 25.18
CA HIS A 77 -1.77 -5.64 25.40
C HIS A 77 -1.94 -6.73 26.46
N ARG A 78 -2.57 -6.41 27.60
CA ARG A 78 -2.84 -7.38 28.67
C ARG A 78 -3.83 -8.47 28.25
N MET A 79 -4.81 -8.17 27.41
CA MET A 79 -5.73 -9.19 26.88
C MET A 79 -5.04 -10.19 25.95
N LEU A 80 -3.96 -9.78 25.29
CA LEU A 80 -3.18 -10.59 24.35
C LEU A 80 -1.98 -11.27 25.01
N GLU A 81 -1.70 -10.94 26.27
CA GLU A 81 -0.66 -11.53 27.09
C GLU A 81 -0.89 -13.05 27.18
N GLY A 82 0.10 -13.84 26.75
CA GLY A 82 0.00 -15.30 26.70
C GLY A 82 -0.38 -15.89 25.33
N PHE A 83 -0.86 -15.09 24.37
CA PHE A 83 -1.06 -15.53 22.97
C PHE A 83 -0.03 -14.96 22.02
N VAL A 84 0.50 -13.79 22.36
CA VAL A 84 1.47 -13.08 21.55
C VAL A 84 2.78 -13.00 22.33
N GLN A 85 3.77 -13.78 21.90
CA GLN A 85 5.13 -13.70 22.42
C GLN A 85 5.96 -12.79 21.53
N ARG A 86 6.39 -11.64 22.08
CA ARG A 86 7.27 -10.69 21.38
C ARG A 86 8.59 -10.59 22.11
N PHE A 87 9.67 -11.02 21.45
CA PHE A 87 11.03 -10.77 21.91
C PHE A 87 11.59 -9.56 21.17
N ASP A 88 12.06 -8.58 21.93
CA ASP A 88 12.72 -7.42 21.34
C ASP A 88 14.09 -7.81 20.77
N TYR A 89 14.56 -6.98 19.83
CA TYR A 89 15.87 -7.14 19.19
C TYR A 89 17.03 -7.20 20.21
N SER A 90 16.82 -6.72 21.45
CA SER A 90 17.77 -6.80 22.57
C SER A 90 18.24 -8.23 22.87
N VAL A 91 17.39 -9.24 22.65
CA VAL A 91 17.76 -10.66 22.86
C VAL A 91 18.81 -11.11 21.85
N LEU A 92 18.76 -10.57 20.63
CA LEU A 92 19.61 -10.99 19.51
C LEU A 92 20.82 -10.05 19.32
N THR A 93 20.77 -8.85 19.89
CA THR A 93 21.82 -7.82 19.80
C THR A 93 23.22 -8.33 20.21
N PRO A 94 23.39 -9.16 21.26
CA PRO A 94 24.72 -9.66 21.66
C PRO A 94 25.34 -10.62 20.63
N PHE A 95 24.53 -11.20 19.75
CA PHE A 95 24.94 -12.24 18.81
C PHE A 95 25.07 -11.72 17.37
N LEU A 96 24.65 -10.49 17.11
CA LEU A 96 24.67 -9.89 15.78
C LEU A 96 25.62 -8.70 15.70
N PRO A 97 26.32 -8.53 14.58
CA PRO A 97 27.02 -7.28 14.28
C PRO A 97 26.06 -6.07 14.30
N PRO A 98 26.57 -4.86 14.60
CA PRO A 98 25.74 -3.66 14.64
C PRO A 98 25.09 -3.38 13.27
N LYS A 99 23.79 -3.07 13.28
CA LYS A 99 23.05 -2.65 12.09
C LYS A 99 23.35 -1.19 11.78
N HIS A 100 23.89 -0.91 10.59
CA HIS A 100 24.08 0.45 10.10
C HIS A 100 23.03 0.77 9.03
N GLU A 101 22.29 1.87 9.22
CA GLU A 101 21.31 2.38 8.27
C GLU A 101 21.75 3.75 7.76
N TYR A 102 21.81 3.90 6.44
CA TYR A 102 22.21 5.15 5.79
C TYR A 102 21.05 5.68 4.94
N VAL A 103 20.82 7.00 5.01
CA VAL A 103 19.89 7.70 4.13
C VAL A 103 20.70 8.56 3.17
N ILE A 104 20.66 8.21 1.88
CA ILE A 104 21.39 8.92 0.83
C ILE A 104 20.41 9.80 0.07
N TYR A 105 20.68 11.10 0.01
CA TYR A 105 19.90 12.05 -0.77
C TYR A 105 20.55 12.23 -2.14
N LEU A 106 19.84 11.81 -3.18
CA LEU A 106 20.26 11.94 -4.57
C LEU A 106 19.44 13.03 -5.27
N LYS A 107 20.09 13.82 -6.11
CA LYS A 107 19.40 14.74 -7.03
C LYS A 107 18.95 13.96 -8.26
N MET A 108 17.76 14.27 -8.77
CA MET A 108 17.31 13.73 -10.06
C MET A 108 18.16 14.32 -11.20
N ALA A 109 18.41 13.52 -12.23
CA ALA A 109 19.05 13.98 -13.46
C ALA A 109 18.11 14.92 -14.25
N ASP A 110 18.67 15.79 -15.09
CA ASP A 110 17.88 16.77 -15.85
C ASP A 110 16.77 16.12 -16.69
N ILE A 111 17.07 14.99 -17.35
CA ILE A 111 16.09 14.21 -18.11
C ILE A 111 14.96 13.65 -17.22
N GLN A 112 15.27 13.26 -15.98
CA GLN A 112 14.24 12.78 -15.03
C GLN A 112 13.33 13.92 -14.60
N ILE A 113 13.89 15.12 -14.39
CA ILE A 113 13.14 16.32 -14.03
C ILE A 113 12.21 16.72 -15.17
N GLU A 114 12.70 16.76 -16.41
CA GLU A 114 11.90 17.08 -17.59
C GLU A 114 10.72 16.11 -17.77
N LEU A 115 10.99 14.79 -17.71
CA LEU A 115 9.96 13.76 -17.81
C LEU A 115 8.95 13.86 -16.66
N TYR A 116 9.42 14.15 -15.45
CA TYR A 116 8.55 14.32 -14.29
C TYR A 116 7.60 15.52 -14.45
N GLN A 117 8.12 16.67 -14.88
CA GLN A 117 7.32 17.87 -15.10
C GLN A 117 6.29 17.66 -16.20
N LYS A 118 6.71 17.06 -17.34
CA LYS A 118 5.82 16.74 -18.45
C LYS A 118 4.70 15.78 -18.04
N TYR A 119 5.02 14.79 -17.21
CA TYR A 119 4.01 13.86 -16.70
C TYR A 119 2.96 14.59 -15.86
N LEU A 120 3.40 15.50 -14.98
CA LEU A 120 2.49 16.23 -14.08
C LEU A 120 1.61 17.25 -14.78
N SER A 121 2.06 17.83 -15.91
CA SER A 121 1.29 18.80 -16.68
C SER A 121 0.30 18.14 -17.64
N ASP A 122 0.75 17.10 -18.36
CA ASP A 122 0.03 16.63 -19.56
C ASP A 122 -0.64 15.27 -19.35
N TYR A 123 -0.17 14.46 -18.40
CA TYR A 123 -0.53 13.04 -18.28
C TYR A 123 -1.00 12.62 -16.89
N ARG A 124 -1.26 13.58 -15.99
CA ARG A 124 -1.74 13.29 -14.65
C ARG A 124 -3.14 12.67 -14.73
N GLN A 125 -3.22 11.42 -14.34
CA GLN A 125 -4.47 10.68 -14.21
C GLN A 125 -5.18 11.03 -12.90
N PRO A 126 -6.51 10.84 -12.77
CA PRO A 126 -7.19 11.02 -11.49
C PRO A 126 -6.77 9.95 -10.47
N GLU A 127 -6.37 8.75 -10.91
CA GLU A 127 -5.98 7.65 -10.03
C GLU A 127 -4.57 7.83 -9.45
N LEU A 128 -4.48 7.90 -8.12
CA LEU A 128 -3.22 8.09 -7.41
C LEU A 128 -2.20 6.97 -7.68
N PHE A 129 -2.63 5.70 -7.65
CA PHE A 129 -1.72 4.56 -7.76
C PHE A 129 -1.10 4.44 -9.15
N SER A 130 -1.86 4.79 -10.18
CA SER A 130 -1.42 4.83 -11.58
C SER A 130 -0.32 5.87 -11.77
N ASN A 131 -0.55 7.08 -11.24
CA ASN A 131 0.45 8.14 -11.22
C ASN A 131 1.70 7.74 -10.44
N TYR A 132 1.52 7.15 -9.26
CA TYR A 132 2.63 6.69 -8.43
C TYR A 132 3.50 5.67 -9.17
N HIS A 133 2.89 4.68 -9.82
CA HIS A 133 3.61 3.67 -10.58
C HIS A 133 4.44 4.28 -11.73
N MET A 134 3.83 5.19 -12.49
CA MET A 134 4.49 5.89 -13.59
C MET A 134 5.68 6.74 -13.11
N LEU A 135 5.49 7.51 -12.04
CA LEU A 135 6.53 8.36 -11.47
C LEU A 135 7.66 7.55 -10.82
N GLN A 136 7.35 6.42 -10.19
CA GLN A 136 8.35 5.51 -9.64
C GLN A 136 9.29 5.01 -10.75
N MET A 137 8.79 4.76 -11.96
CA MET A 137 9.63 4.38 -13.10
C MET A 137 10.57 5.52 -13.54
N VAL A 138 10.08 6.76 -13.55
CA VAL A 138 10.89 7.95 -13.88
C VAL A 138 12.03 8.14 -12.88
N TRP A 139 11.74 8.05 -11.58
CA TRP A 139 12.74 8.25 -10.52
C TRP A 139 13.74 7.09 -10.41
N THR A 140 13.30 5.85 -10.68
CA THR A 140 14.18 4.67 -10.64
C THR A 140 15.16 4.68 -11.82
N HIS A 141 14.64 4.78 -13.05
CA HIS A 141 15.47 4.91 -14.25
C HIS A 141 14.60 5.24 -15.50
N PRO A 142 14.89 6.30 -16.28
CA PRO A 142 14.07 6.70 -17.45
C PRO A 142 13.84 5.60 -18.49
N LYS A 143 14.81 4.68 -18.67
CA LYS A 143 14.65 3.55 -19.60
C LYS A 143 13.50 2.63 -19.23
N LEU A 144 13.15 2.52 -17.95
CA LEU A 144 12.07 1.67 -17.48
C LEU A 144 10.73 2.15 -18.05
N LEU A 145 10.51 3.46 -18.10
CA LEU A 145 9.35 4.07 -18.74
C LEU A 145 9.29 3.72 -20.24
N ALA A 146 10.42 3.82 -20.96
CA ALA A 146 10.48 3.47 -22.37
C ALA A 146 10.19 1.98 -22.63
N LEU A 147 10.67 1.09 -21.77
CA LEU A 147 10.39 -0.35 -21.87
C LEU A 147 8.92 -0.66 -21.55
N TYR A 148 8.33 0.04 -20.57
CA TYR A 148 6.92 -0.06 -20.25
C TYR A 148 6.05 0.33 -21.45
N LEU A 149 6.31 1.49 -22.05
CA LEU A 149 5.58 1.98 -23.22
C LEU A 149 5.69 1.02 -24.41
N LYS A 150 6.89 0.52 -24.71
CA LYS A 150 7.08 -0.48 -25.77
C LYS A 150 6.27 -1.76 -25.52
N ARG A 151 6.23 -2.24 -24.27
CA ARG A 151 5.46 -3.43 -23.90
C ARG A 151 3.95 -3.19 -24.02
N THR A 152 3.46 -2.00 -23.66
CA THR A 152 2.04 -1.67 -23.79
C THR A 152 1.64 -1.55 -25.25
N GLU A 153 2.46 -0.94 -26.10
CA GLU A 153 2.24 -0.85 -27.55
C GLU A 153 2.17 -2.25 -28.18
N SER A 154 3.15 -3.12 -27.92
CA SER A 154 3.13 -4.49 -28.46
C SER A 154 1.93 -5.32 -27.96
N LYS A 155 1.41 -5.06 -26.76
CA LYS A 155 0.19 -5.71 -26.27
C LYS A 155 -1.04 -5.21 -27.04
N GLN A 156 -1.14 -3.90 -27.27
CA GLN A 156 -2.25 -3.30 -28.02
C GLN A 156 -2.28 -3.78 -29.47
N GLU A 157 -1.12 -3.86 -30.13
CA GLU A 157 -1.02 -4.39 -31.49
C GLU A 157 -1.53 -5.84 -31.56
N LYS A 158 -1.14 -6.68 -30.60
CA LYS A 158 -1.65 -8.06 -30.50
C LYS A 158 -3.15 -8.13 -30.24
N LEU A 159 -3.68 -7.24 -29.41
CA LEU A 159 -5.12 -7.17 -29.13
C LEU A 159 -5.90 -6.73 -30.38
N LYS A 160 -5.42 -5.72 -31.10
CA LYS A 160 -5.99 -5.29 -32.37
C LYS A 160 -5.98 -6.41 -33.40
N LEU A 161 -4.87 -7.14 -33.51
CA LEU A 161 -4.76 -8.27 -34.43
C LEU A 161 -5.75 -9.38 -34.07
N LYS A 162 -5.87 -9.73 -32.79
CA LYS A 162 -6.86 -10.71 -32.31
C LYS A 162 -8.30 -10.28 -32.58
N SER A 163 -8.63 -9.00 -32.39
CA SER A 163 -9.98 -8.49 -32.66
C SER A 163 -10.32 -8.55 -34.16
N ILE A 164 -9.33 -8.29 -35.02
CA ILE A 164 -9.50 -8.39 -36.47
C ILE A 164 -9.68 -9.86 -36.86
N GLU A 165 -8.86 -10.76 -36.34
CA GLU A 165 -8.94 -12.21 -36.58
C GLU A 165 -10.29 -12.80 -36.12
N SER A 166 -10.80 -12.42 -34.95
CA SER A 166 -12.14 -12.82 -34.49
C SER A 166 -13.28 -12.23 -35.33
N GLY A 167 -13.08 -11.03 -35.91
CA GLY A 167 -14.04 -10.42 -36.83
C GLY A 167 -14.10 -11.14 -38.17
N PHE A 168 -12.97 -11.65 -38.65
CA PHE A 168 -12.90 -12.43 -39.90
C PHE A 168 -13.45 -13.86 -39.74
N LEU A 169 -13.34 -14.48 -38.57
CA LEU A 169 -13.87 -15.84 -38.33
C LEU A 169 -15.41 -15.89 -38.14
N ASN A 170 -16.07 -14.75 -37.92
CA ASN A 170 -17.53 -14.69 -37.71
C ASN A 170 -18.34 -14.57 -39.01
N ASP A 171 -17.69 -14.43 -40.18
CA ASP A 171 -18.38 -14.30 -41.48
C ASP A 171 -18.57 -15.62 -42.24
N GLU A 172 -18.14 -16.77 -41.67
CA GLU A 172 -18.29 -18.09 -42.32
C GLU A 172 -18.73 -19.21 -41.36
N SER A 173 -19.86 -19.03 -40.67
CA SER A 173 -20.83 -20.12 -40.39
C SER A 173 -22.00 -19.60 -39.55
N SER A 174 -23.22 -19.82 -40.03
CA SER A 174 -24.43 -19.78 -39.22
C SER A 174 -24.43 -20.90 -38.18
N ASP A 175 -24.89 -20.53 -36.98
CA ASP A 175 -25.50 -21.33 -35.91
C ASP A 175 -24.66 -21.74 -34.67
N VAL A 176 -25.25 -21.38 -33.52
CA VAL A 176 -25.21 -21.94 -32.15
C VAL A 176 -24.25 -21.32 -31.11
N GLU A 177 -24.90 -20.56 -30.21
CA GLU A 177 -24.77 -20.42 -28.75
C GLU A 177 -23.42 -20.56 -28.02
N GLY A 178 -23.14 -19.51 -27.22
CA GLY A 178 -22.67 -19.67 -25.85
C GLY A 178 -21.17 -19.49 -25.61
N ASN A 179 -20.80 -18.39 -24.95
CA ASN A 179 -20.20 -18.41 -23.59
C ASN A 179 -19.59 -17.04 -23.28
N SER A 180 -20.32 -16.25 -22.49
CA SER A 180 -19.88 -15.01 -21.85
C SER A 180 -18.90 -15.32 -20.72
N ASN A 181 -17.60 -15.06 -20.90
CA ASN A 181 -16.64 -14.90 -19.77
C ASN A 181 -15.28 -14.27 -20.17
N SER A 182 -15.15 -13.65 -21.34
CA SER A 182 -13.88 -13.03 -21.80
C SER A 182 -13.91 -11.50 -21.91
N VAL A 183 -15.04 -10.87 -21.58
CA VAL A 183 -15.26 -9.42 -21.79
C VAL A 183 -14.76 -8.57 -20.61
N GLU A 184 -14.72 -9.11 -19.39
CA GLU A 184 -14.43 -8.31 -18.19
C GLU A 184 -12.95 -7.89 -18.04
N GLU A 185 -11.97 -8.67 -18.51
CA GLU A 185 -10.55 -8.29 -18.42
C GLU A 185 -10.12 -7.23 -19.46
N ALA A 186 -10.85 -7.13 -20.58
CA ALA A 186 -10.57 -6.13 -21.62
C ALA A 186 -11.13 -4.74 -21.25
N GLU A 187 -12.23 -4.69 -20.49
CA GLU A 187 -12.83 -3.43 -20.02
C GLU A 187 -11.96 -2.73 -18.96
N VAL A 188 -11.36 -3.48 -18.04
CA VAL A 188 -10.51 -2.90 -16.97
C VAL A 188 -9.27 -2.19 -17.52
N LEU A 189 -8.69 -2.70 -18.61
CA LEU A 189 -7.53 -2.08 -19.28
C LEU A 189 -7.93 -0.91 -20.19
N THR A 190 -9.14 -0.94 -20.75
CA THR A 190 -9.66 0.14 -21.61
C THR A 190 -10.08 1.35 -20.77
N ILE A 191 -10.67 1.14 -19.58
CA ILE A 191 -11.00 2.20 -18.63
C ILE A 191 -9.73 2.93 -18.15
N HIS A 192 -8.63 2.19 -18.00
CA HIS A 192 -7.35 2.75 -17.59
C HIS A 192 -6.58 3.48 -18.71
N MET A 193 -7.12 3.49 -19.93
CA MET A 193 -6.50 4.05 -21.15
C MET A 193 -7.41 4.98 -21.97
N THR A 194 -8.68 5.15 -21.61
CA THR A 194 -9.64 6.04 -22.31
C THR A 194 -10.17 7.17 -21.41
N ILE A 195 -9.52 7.44 -20.27
CA ILE A 195 -9.87 8.55 -19.38
C ILE A 195 -8.59 9.34 -19.06
#